data_AF-A0A0L6UAY1-F1
#
_entry.id   AF-A0A0L6UAY1-F1
#
_cell.length_a   1.000
_cell.length_b   1.000
_cell.length_c   1.000
_cell.angle_alpha   90.00
_cell.angle_beta   90.00
_cell.angle_gamma   90.00
#
_symmetry.space_group_name_H-M   'P 1'
#
loop_
_entity.id
_entity.type
_entity.pdbx_description
1 polymer ?
#
loop_
_entity_poly.entity_id
_entity_poly.type
_entity_poly.pdbx_seq_one_letter_code
_entity_poly.pdbx_strand_id
1 'polypeptide(L)'
;IHANLLVVCQPDNKPPSTYKCLWCKKEVCVSGSSLSNLRTHQDGSCQTGILSDGCPQNQKAIDKGAKLPATSLQESKNNTDTKEGTISSHFNQAERFYKNKLNSILYL
;
A
#
# COMPACT_ATOMS: atom_id res chain seq x y z
N ILE A 1 -8.49 -18.29 21.40
CA ILE A 1 -8.76 -18.46 19.96
C ILE A 1 -9.61 -17.26 19.55
N HIS A 2 -8.97 -16.15 19.16
CA HIS A 2 -9.69 -14.90 18.90
C HIS A 2 -10.35 -14.97 17.52
N ALA A 3 -11.67 -15.14 17.53
CA ALA A 3 -12.50 -15.22 16.34
C ALA A 3 -12.56 -13.87 15.63
N ASN A 4 -12.31 -13.90 14.32
CA ASN A 4 -12.91 -13.08 13.28
C ASN A 4 -13.18 -11.61 13.61
N LEU A 5 -12.18 -10.77 13.34
CA LEU A 5 -12.44 -9.37 12.97
C LEU A 5 -13.00 -9.35 11.54
N LEU A 6 -14.23 -9.86 11.35
CA LEU A 6 -15.02 -9.54 10.18
C LEU A 6 -15.35 -8.06 10.31
N VAL A 7 -14.59 -7.22 9.62
CA VAL A 7 -14.94 -5.81 9.41
C VAL A 7 -16.26 -5.81 8.65
N VAL A 8 -17.35 -5.73 9.42
CA VAL A 8 -18.69 -5.46 8.92
C VAL A 8 -18.64 -4.06 8.33
N CYS A 9 -18.55 -3.99 7.00
CA CYS A 9 -18.73 -2.74 6.26
C CYS A 9 -20.15 -2.25 6.56
N GLN A 10 -20.28 -1.20 7.37
CA GLN A 10 -21.58 -0.59 7.64
C GLN A 10 -22.17 -0.07 6.31
N PRO A 11 -23.48 -0.20 6.12
CA PRO A 11 -24.10 0.16 4.85
C PRO A 11 -24.22 1.69 4.77
N ASP A 12 -23.42 2.29 3.89
CA ASP A 12 -23.97 3.37 3.07
C ASP A 12 -25.21 2.81 2.36
N ASN A 13 -26.26 3.61 2.15
CA ASN A 13 -27.51 3.19 1.49
C ASN A 13 -27.33 2.82 -0.01
N LYS A 14 -26.10 2.52 -0.42
CA LYS A 14 -25.66 2.08 -1.74
C LYS A 14 -25.21 0.62 -1.62
N PRO A 15 -25.54 -0.26 -2.59
CA PRO A 15 -25.00 -1.61 -2.58
C PRO A 15 -23.47 -1.57 -2.49
N PRO A 16 -22.85 -2.42 -1.64
CA PRO A 16 -21.40 -2.50 -1.56
C PRO A 16 -20.83 -2.71 -2.96
N SER A 17 -19.95 -1.83 -3.41
CA SER A 17 -19.17 -2.11 -4.62
C SER A 17 -18.22 -3.26 -4.30
N THR A 18 -18.27 -4.32 -5.10
CA THR A 18 -17.36 -5.45 -4.99
C THR A 18 -16.47 -5.50 -6.23
N TYR A 19 -15.20 -5.81 -6.03
CA TYR A 19 -14.26 -6.10 -7.12
C TYR A 19 -13.83 -7.55 -7.06
N LYS A 20 -13.66 -8.18 -8.22
CA LYS A 20 -13.11 -9.53 -8.32
C LYS A 20 -11.61 -9.47 -8.45
N CYS A 21 -10.89 -10.14 -7.54
CA CYS A 21 -9.46 -10.33 -7.68
C CYS A 21 -9.16 -11.10 -8.97
N LEU A 22 -8.27 -10.57 -9.81
CA LEU A 22 -7.94 -11.19 -11.10
C LEU A 22 -7.29 -12.58 -10.93
N TRP A 23 -6.52 -12.78 -9.85
CA TRP A 23 -5.77 -14.00 -9.60
C TRP A 23 -6.58 -15.11 -8.93
N CYS A 24 -7.39 -14.80 -7.91
CA CYS A 24 -8.15 -15.81 -7.17
C CYS A 24 -9.67 -15.78 -7.39
N LYS A 25 -10.17 -14.82 -8.18
CA LYS A 25 -11.59 -14.61 -8.48
C LYS A 25 -12.49 -14.35 -7.26
N LYS A 26 -11.92 -14.24 -6.05
CA LYS A 26 -12.65 -13.83 -4.85
C LYS A 26 -13.12 -12.40 -5.00
N GLU A 27 -14.31 -12.15 -4.47
CA GLU A 27 -14.88 -10.82 -4.36
C GLU A 27 -14.31 -10.12 -3.12
N VAL A 28 -13.89 -8.88 -3.30
CA VAL A 28 -13.38 -8.00 -2.25
C VAL A 28 -14.32 -6.82 -2.17
N CYS A 29 -14.94 -6.62 -1.01
CA CYS A 29 -15.77 -5.46 -0.74
C CYS A 29 -14.89 -4.21 -0.66
N VAL A 30 -15.33 -3.12 -1.28
CA VAL A 30 -14.69 -1.82 -1.16
C VAL A 30 -15.60 -0.84 -0.42
N SER A 31 -14.98 0.02 0.39
CA SER A 31 -15.65 1.21 0.92
C SER A 31 -15.56 2.33 -0.11
N GLY A 32 -16.72 2.88 -0.52
CA GLY A 32 -16.80 3.92 -1.55
C GLY A 32 -16.20 3.50 -2.89
N SER A 33 -15.46 4.42 -3.54
CA SER A 33 -14.78 4.20 -4.82
C SER A 33 -13.31 3.76 -4.71
N SER A 34 -12.83 3.46 -3.49
CA SER A 34 -11.42 3.13 -3.27
C SER A 34 -11.09 1.69 -3.67
N LEU A 35 -9.93 1.50 -4.30
CA LEU A 35 -9.35 0.18 -4.57
C LEU A 35 -8.42 -0.32 -3.46
N SER A 36 -8.31 0.39 -2.33
CA SER A 36 -7.35 0.05 -1.26
C SER A 36 -7.50 -1.40 -0.78
N ASN A 37 -8.72 -1.86 -0.52
CA ASN A 37 -8.96 -3.24 -0.07
C ASN A 37 -8.53 -4.27 -1.13
N LEU A 38 -8.74 -3.96 -2.41
CA LEU A 38 -8.29 -4.83 -3.50
C LEU A 38 -6.77 -4.87 -3.59
N ARG A 39 -6.10 -3.73 -3.45
CA ARG A 39 -4.63 -3.65 -3.45
C ARG A 39 -4.06 -4.44 -2.28
N THR A 40 -4.51 -4.18 -1.06
CA THR A 40 -4.11 -4.93 0.13
C THR A 40 -4.35 -6.43 -0.01
N HIS A 41 -5.47 -6.84 -0.62
CA HIS A 41 -5.70 -8.26 -0.91
C HIS A 41 -4.68 -8.83 -1.90
N GLN A 42 -4.24 -8.04 -2.87
CA GLN A 42 -3.31 -8.45 -3.92
C GLN A 42 -1.86 -8.51 -3.42
N ASP A 43 -1.31 -7.37 -2.99
CA ASP A 43 0.10 -7.22 -2.62
C ASP A 43 0.38 -7.52 -1.14
N GLY A 44 -0.64 -7.47 -0.29
CA GLY A 44 -0.53 -7.65 1.15
C GLY A 44 -0.15 -6.39 1.94
N SER A 45 -0.04 -5.24 1.27
CA SER A 45 0.30 -3.95 1.85
C SER A 45 -0.83 -3.41 2.71
N CYS A 46 -0.58 -3.26 4.01
CA CYS A 46 -1.51 -2.61 4.93
C CYS A 46 -0.89 -1.34 5.51
N GLN A 47 -1.72 -0.33 5.74
CA GLN A 47 -1.31 0.99 6.23
C GLN A 47 -0.65 0.98 7.63
N THR A 48 -0.77 -0.12 8.39
CA THR A 48 -0.47 -0.19 9.83
C THR A 48 0.80 -0.98 10.18
N GLY A 49 1.76 -1.11 9.26
CA GLY A 49 3.00 -1.87 9.52
C GLY A 49 2.79 -3.38 9.66
N ILE A 50 1.56 -3.86 9.46
CA ILE A 50 1.24 -5.27 9.37
C ILE A 50 1.36 -5.66 7.90
N LEU A 51 2.41 -6.40 7.56
CA LEU A 51 2.56 -6.99 6.23
C LEU A 51 1.83 -8.32 6.19
N SER A 52 1.09 -8.57 5.12
CA SER A 52 0.47 -9.87 4.86
C SER A 52 1.03 -10.51 3.60
N ASP A 53 0.82 -11.81 3.43
CA ASP A 53 1.24 -12.56 2.24
C ASP A 53 0.51 -12.14 0.96
N GLY A 54 -0.48 -11.25 1.03
CA GLY A 54 -1.31 -10.87 -0.10
C GLY A 54 -2.11 -12.06 -0.65
N CYS A 55 -2.31 -12.09 -1.96
CA CYS A 55 -3.17 -13.10 -2.58
C CYS A 55 -2.44 -14.45 -2.71
N PRO A 56 -2.95 -15.58 -2.18
CA PRO A 56 -2.26 -16.87 -2.27
C PRO A 56 -2.05 -17.38 -3.70
N GLN A 57 -2.85 -16.89 -4.66
CA GLN A 57 -2.69 -17.24 -6.08
C GLN A 57 -1.56 -16.47 -6.76
N ASN A 58 -1.10 -15.36 -6.17
CA ASN A 58 0.08 -14.65 -6.64
C ASN A 58 1.32 -15.55 -6.50
N GLN A 59 1.59 -16.06 -5.30
CA GLN A 59 2.73 -16.96 -5.06
C GLN A 59 2.66 -18.21 -5.95
N LYS A 60 1.48 -18.83 -6.06
CA LYS A 60 1.29 -19.99 -6.95
C LYS A 60 1.55 -19.67 -8.43
N ALA A 61 1.29 -18.44 -8.87
CA ALA A 61 1.60 -18.02 -10.22
C ALA A 61 3.11 -17.77 -10.39
N ILE A 62 3.77 -17.17 -9.41
CA ILE A 62 5.24 -17.01 -9.37
C ILE A 62 5.92 -18.38 -9.44
N ASP A 63 5.48 -19.35 -8.62
CA ASP A 63 6.02 -20.71 -8.58
C ASP A 63 5.83 -21.44 -9.94
N LYS A 64 4.80 -21.07 -10.71
CA LYS A 64 4.57 -21.54 -12.08
C LYS A 64 5.36 -20.78 -13.15
N GLY A 65 6.23 -19.84 -12.75
CA GLY A 65 7.08 -19.05 -13.65
C GLY A 65 6.46 -17.73 -14.13
N ALA A 66 5.35 -17.26 -13.53
CA ALA A 66 4.78 -15.97 -13.87
C ALA A 66 5.68 -14.82 -13.36
N LYS A 67 5.85 -13.78 -14.19
CA LYS A 67 6.59 -12.57 -13.83
C LYS A 67 5.66 -11.58 -13.12
N LEU A 68 5.29 -11.90 -11.89
CA LEU A 68 4.49 -11.02 -11.02
C LEU A 68 5.40 -10.29 -10.01
N PRO A 69 5.01 -9.09 -9.55
CA PRO A 69 5.71 -8.42 -8.46
C PRO A 69 5.62 -9.25 -7.18
N ALA A 70 6.68 -9.17 -6.37
CA ALA A 70 6.74 -9.76 -5.05
C ALA A 70 5.64 -9.16 -4.15
N THR A 71 5.17 -9.95 -3.18
CA THR A 71 4.25 -9.46 -2.15
C THR A 71 5.00 -8.57 -1.17
N SER A 72 4.30 -7.67 -0.48
CA SER A 72 4.94 -6.73 0.45
C SER A 72 5.68 -7.44 1.58
N LEU A 73 5.20 -8.62 2.02
CA LEU A 73 5.94 -9.44 2.97
C LEU A 73 7.23 -10.02 2.37
N GLN A 74 7.21 -10.48 1.12
CA GLN A 74 8.41 -10.97 0.45
C GLN A 74 9.43 -9.85 0.23
N GLU A 75 8.99 -8.66 -0.13
CA GLU A 75 9.83 -7.47 -0.27
C GLU A 75 10.52 -7.11 1.06
N SER A 76 9.78 -7.12 2.17
CA SER A 76 10.36 -6.85 3.49
C SER A 76 11.43 -7.85 3.94
N LYS A 77 11.35 -9.11 3.49
CA LYS A 77 12.35 -10.15 3.80
C LYS A 77 13.62 -9.99 2.97
N ASN A 78 13.50 -9.45 1.77
CA ASN A 78 14.63 -9.23 0.86
C ASN A 78 15.34 -7.90 1.12
N ASN A 79 14.69 -6.96 1.80
CA ASN A 79 15.28 -5.70 2.25
C ASN A 79 16.06 -5.87 3.56
N THR A 80 16.99 -6.84 3.61
CA THR A 80 18.08 -6.80 4.59
C THR A 80 19.22 -5.99 3.98
N ASP A 81 19.57 -4.88 4.64
CA ASP A 81 20.83 -4.13 4.44
C ASP A 81 20.94 -3.12 3.30
N THR A 82 19.85 -2.47 2.88
CA THR A 82 20.02 -1.09 2.39
C THR A 82 19.43 -0.18 3.44
N LYS A 83 20.29 0.50 4.19
CA LYS A 83 19.87 1.64 4.99
C LYS A 83 19.16 2.57 4.01
N GLU A 84 17.83 2.56 3.99
CA GLU A 84 17.07 3.58 3.30
C GLU A 84 17.68 4.89 3.80
N GLY A 85 18.35 5.61 2.89
CA GLY A 85 18.90 6.90 3.24
C GLY A 85 17.78 7.70 3.87
N THR A 86 18.09 8.46 4.93
CA THR A 86 17.11 9.40 5.50
C THR A 86 16.41 10.13 4.35
N ILE A 87 15.10 10.34 4.39
CA ILE A 87 14.32 10.94 3.29
C ILE A 87 15.01 12.19 2.70
N SER A 88 15.72 12.94 3.56
CA SER A 88 16.66 14.02 3.22
C SER A 88 17.63 13.73 2.06
N SER A 89 18.08 12.49 1.89
CA SER A 89 19.03 12.05 0.86
C SER A 89 18.47 12.09 -0.56
N HIS A 90 17.14 12.09 -0.71
CA HIS A 90 16.49 12.24 -2.01
C HIS A 90 16.31 13.70 -2.42
N PHE A 91 16.50 14.64 -1.50
CA PHE A 91 16.44 16.07 -1.79
C PHE A 91 17.84 16.58 -2.07
N ASN A 92 18.00 17.32 -3.17
CA ASN A 92 19.19 18.14 -3.35
C ASN A 92 19.29 19.11 -2.17
N GLN A 93 20.50 19.28 -1.62
CA GLN A 93 20.73 20.23 -0.55
C GLN A 93 20.37 21.63 -1.06
N ALA A 94 19.22 22.15 -0.63
CA ALA A 94 18.80 23.49 -0.97
C ALA A 94 19.65 24.50 -0.16
N GLU A 95 20.01 25.62 -0.78
CA GLU A 95 20.56 26.75 -0.03
C GLU A 95 19.60 27.13 1.10
N ARG A 96 20.16 27.54 2.24
CA ARG A 96 19.36 28.01 3.38
C ARG A 96 18.36 29.05 2.92
N PHE A 97 17.09 28.77 3.15
CA PHE A 97 16.04 29.72 2.86
C PHE A 97 15.98 30.77 3.98
N TYR A 98 16.45 31.97 3.69
CA TYR A 98 16.52 33.06 4.66
C TYR A 98 15.17 33.77 4.80
N LYS A 99 14.79 34.14 6.03
CA LYS A 99 13.52 34.83 6.36
C LYS A 99 13.35 36.15 5.61
N ASN A 100 14.43 36.87 5.31
CA ASN A 100 14.40 38.09 4.49
C ASN A 100 13.93 37.82 3.04
N LYS A 101 14.23 36.64 2.49
CA LYS A 101 13.79 36.21 1.15
C LYS A 101 12.30 35.89 1.11
N LEU A 102 11.74 35.32 2.20
CA LEU A 102 10.29 35.20 2.37
C LEU A 102 9.60 36.54 2.40
N ASN A 103 10.09 37.46 3.25
CA ASN A 103 9.50 38.78 3.38
C ASN A 103 9.54 39.51 2.02
N SER A 104 10.64 39.40 1.27
CA SER A 104 10.71 40.00 -0.07
C SER A 104 9.71 39.42 -1.08
N ILE A 105 9.23 38.18 -0.91
CA ILE A 105 8.22 37.57 -1.79
C ILE A 105 6.81 37.91 -1.29
N LEU A 106 6.60 37.94 0.03
CA LEU A 106 5.30 38.17 0.66
C LEU A 106 4.88 39.64 0.65
N TYR A 107 5.84 40.55 0.58
CA TYR A 107 5.62 42.00 0.51
C TYR A 107 5.82 42.58 -0.91
N LEU A 108 5.81 41.73 -1.95
CA LEU A 108 5.52 42.13 -3.33
C LEU A 108 4.01 42.27 -3.51
#